data_AF-A0A2A2R4M5-F1
#
_entry.id   AF-A0A2A2R4M5-F1
#
_cell.length_a   1.000
_cell.length_b   1.000
_cell.length_c   1.000
_cell.angle_alpha   90.00
_cell.angle_beta   90.00
_cell.angle_gamma   90.00
#
_symmetry.space_group_name_H-M   'P 1'
#
loop_
_entity.id
_entity.type
_entity.pdbx_description
1 polymer ?
#
loop_
_entity_poly.entity_id
_entity_poly.type
_entity_poly.pdbx_seq_one_letter_code
_entity_poly.pdbx_strand_id
1 'polypeptide(L)' 'MNTNIRTFLRDFTAFKAEARRGRMVRIRDREGDFLFTAVGARRHLLGSARGKICFAGDLTRPTLLAAAWKPSL' A
#
# COMPACT_ATOMS: atom_id res chain seq x y z
N MET A 1 -7.39 -9.25 -12.80
CA MET A 1 -6.71 -10.36 -13.49
C MET A 1 -6.69 -11.56 -12.56
N ASN A 2 -6.94 -12.77 -13.05
CA ASN A 2 -7.02 -13.98 -12.21
C ASN A 2 -5.87 -14.93 -12.55
N THR A 3 -5.24 -15.55 -11.55
CA THR A 3 -4.16 -16.53 -11.71
C THR A 3 -4.18 -17.54 -10.55
N ASN A 4 -3.37 -18.60 -10.62
CA ASN A 4 -3.12 -19.51 -9.50
C ASN A 4 -1.76 -19.20 -8.86
N ILE A 5 -1.52 -19.74 -7.66
CA ILE A 5 -0.28 -19.46 -6.92
C ILE A 5 0.99 -19.90 -7.66
N ARG A 6 0.96 -21.03 -8.35
CA ARG A 6 2.13 -21.56 -9.09
C ARG A 6 2.52 -20.65 -10.25
N THR A 7 1.54 -20.21 -11.04
CA THR A 7 1.74 -19.27 -12.14
C THR A 7 2.15 -17.89 -11.62
N PHE A 8 1.53 -17.42 -10.53
CA PHE A 8 1.90 -16.17 -9.90
C PHE A 8 3.36 -16.13 -9.47
N LEU A 9 3.84 -17.19 -8.81
CA LEU A 9 5.22 -17.28 -8.33
C LEU A 9 6.22 -17.40 -9.48
N ARG A 10 5.91 -18.21 -10.50
CA ARG A 10 6.77 -18.37 -11.68
C ARG A 10 6.94 -17.07 -12.45
N ASP A 11 5.85 -16.34 -12.67
CA ASP A 11 5.81 -15.16 -13.52
C ASP A 11 5.69 -13.86 -12.68
N PHE A 12 6.22 -13.87 -11.45
CA PHE A 12 6.02 -12.83 -10.45
C PHE A 12 6.37 -11.42 -10.94
N THR A 13 7.47 -11.26 -11.67
CA THR A 13 7.92 -9.96 -12.19
C THR A 13 6.89 -9.33 -13.13
N ALA A 14 6.20 -10.13 -13.93
CA ALA A 14 5.14 -9.67 -14.82
C ALA A 14 3.91 -9.23 -14.01
N PHE A 15 3.47 -10.05 -13.05
CA PHE A 15 2.35 -9.70 -12.17
C PHE A 15 2.64 -8.46 -11.32
N LYS A 16 3.88 -8.26 -10.86
CA LYS A 16 4.36 -7.06 -10.17
C LYS A 16 4.28 -5.82 -11.06
N ALA A 17 4.65 -5.94 -12.34
CA ALA A 17 4.54 -4.84 -13.30
C ALA A 17 3.07 -4.46 -13.54
N GLU A 18 2.19 -5.45 -13.71
CA GLU A 18 0.75 -5.25 -13.86
C GLU A 18 0.14 -4.59 -12.62
N ALA A 19 0.50 -5.05 -11.42
CA ALA A 19 0.06 -4.46 -10.17
C ALA A 19 0.49 -2.99 -10.04
N ARG A 20 1.74 -2.68 -10.42
CA ARG A 20 2.25 -1.29 -10.43
C ARG A 20 1.54 -0.39 -11.44
N ARG A 21 0.96 -0.96 -12.50
CA ARG A 21 0.08 -0.24 -13.44
C ARG A 21 -1.34 -0.02 -12.89
N GLY A 22 -1.60 -0.40 -11.63
CA GLY A 22 -2.87 -0.23 -10.95
C GLY A 22 -3.87 -1.37 -11.18
N ARG A 23 -3.45 -2.47 -11.82
CA ARG A 23 -4.33 -3.64 -12.01
C ARG A 23 -4.30 -4.52 -10.76
N MET A 24 -5.45 -5.06 -10.39
CA MET A 24 -5.56 -6.04 -9.31
C MET A 24 -5.33 -7.47 -9.83
N VAL A 25 -4.47 -8.22 -9.16
CA VAL A 25 -4.20 -9.64 -9.45
C VAL A 25 -4.82 -10.49 -8.34
N ARG A 26 -5.86 -11.26 -8.68
CA ARG A 26 -6.50 -12.23 -7.79
C ARG A 26 -5.86 -13.60 -8.02
N ILE A 27 -5.23 -14.12 -6.98
CA ILE A 27 -4.48 -15.37 -6.97
C ILE A 27 -5.36 -16.38 -6.23
N ARG A 28 -5.76 -17.46 -6.89
CA ARG A 28 -6.52 -18.54 -6.25
C ARG A 28 -5.58 -19.64 -5.80
N ASP A 29 -5.79 -20.10 -4.58
CA ASP A 29 -5.17 -21.29 -4.03
C ASP A 29 -6.26 -22.19 -3.41
N ARG A 30 -5.87 -23.38 -2.95
CA ARG A 30 -6.77 -24.34 -2.29
C ARG A 30 -7.37 -23.81 -1.00
N GLU A 31 -6.67 -22.91 -0.32
CA GLU A 31 -7.10 -22.29 0.94
C GLU A 31 -7.96 -21.04 0.72
N GLY A 32 -8.01 -20.50 -0.50
CA GLY A 32 -8.82 -19.32 -0.83
C GLY A 32 -8.15 -18.38 -1.82
N ASP A 33 -8.61 -17.13 -1.79
CA ASP A 33 -8.21 -16.10 -2.74
C ASP A 33 -7.35 -15.02 -2.10
N PHE A 34 -6.18 -14.78 -2.69
CA PHE A 34 -5.27 -13.70 -2.33
C PHE A 34 -5.37 -12.57 -3.34
N LEU A 35 -5.44 -11.33 -2.87
CA LEU A 35 -5.43 -10.14 -3.72
C LEU A 35 -4.06 -9.46 -3.66
N PHE A 36 -3.41 -9.38 -4.81
CA PHE A 36 -2.15 -8.66 -4.98
C PHE A 36 -2.37 -7.36 -5.76
N THR A 37 -1.94 -6.26 -5.18
CA THR A 37 -2.08 -4.91 -5.74
C THR A 37 -0.88 -4.04 -5.35
N ALA A 38 -0.59 -3.03 -6.16
CA ALA A 38 0.38 -2.00 -5.81
C ALA A 38 -0.27 -0.63 -6.01
N VAL A 39 -0.35 0.14 -4.94
CA VAL A 39 -0.84 1.53 -5.00
C VAL A 39 0.36 2.44 -5.14
N GLY A 40 0.43 3.21 -6.23
CA GLY A 40 1.47 4.21 -6.41
C GLY A 40 1.40 5.28 -5.31
N ALA A 41 2.56 5.84 -4.96
CA ALA A 41 2.62 6.96 -4.02
C ALA A 41 1.77 8.12 -4.55
N ARG A 42 0.65 8.40 -3.89
CA ARG A 42 -0.23 9.52 -4.22
C ARG A 42 0.45 10.82 -3.79
N ARG A 43 1.30 11.40 -4.66
CA ARG A 43 2.03 12.65 -4.39
C ARG A 43 1.10 13.81 -3.97
N HIS A 44 -0.15 13.81 -4.41
CA HIS A 44 -1.15 14.81 -3.98
C HIS A 44 -1.57 14.66 -2.51
N LEU A 45 -1.63 13.43 -1.97
CA LEU A 45 -1.84 13.20 -0.53
C LEU A 45 -0.61 13.64 0.28
N LEU A 46 0.59 13.51 -0.30
CA LEU A 46 1.81 14.05 0.32
C LEU A 46 1.84 15.59 0.29
N GLY A 47 1.22 16.22 -0.71
CA GLY A 47 1.09 17.68 -0.80
C GLY A 47 0.21 18.27 0.30
N SER A 48 -0.96 17.67 0.57
CA SER A 48 -1.87 18.11 1.64
C SER A 48 -1.37 17.79 3.05
N ALA A 49 -0.47 16.80 3.16
CA ALA A 49 0.23 16.41 4.38
C ALA A 49 1.58 17.12 4.59
N ARG A 50 2.08 17.86 3.59
CA ARG A 50 3.37 18.56 3.66
C ARG A 50 3.30 19.61 4.77
N GLY A 51 4.20 19.50 5.75
CA GLY A 51 4.21 20.35 6.95
C GLY A 51 3.19 19.97 8.04
N LYS A 52 2.40 18.91 7.85
CA LYS A 52 1.47 18.36 8.86
C LYS A 52 1.92 17.03 9.44
N ILE A 53 2.77 16.30 8.70
CA ILE A 53 3.29 14.99 9.12
C ILE A 53 4.80 15.09 9.36
N CYS A 54 5.23 14.74 10.57
CA CYS A 54 6.61 14.49 10.96
C CYS A 54 6.91 13.00 10.89
N PHE A 55 8.03 12.66 10.26
CA PHE A 55 8.54 11.29 10.25
C PHE A 55 9.48 11.12 11.43
N ALA A 56 9.03 10.38 12.44
CA ALA A 56 9.90 9.91 13.53
C ALA A 56 10.47 8.54 13.16
N GLY A 57 11.74 8.28 13.48
CA GLY A 57 12.34 6.93 13.37
C GLY A 57 11.75 5.91 14.35
N ASP A 58 10.92 6.39 15.30
CA ASP A 58 10.18 5.62 16.29
C ASP A 58 8.69 5.59 15.91
N LEU A 59 8.21 4.40 15.54
CA LEU A 59 6.83 4.16 15.05
C LEU A 59 5.76 4.32 16.14
N THR A 60 6.15 4.44 17.42
CA THR A 60 5.20 4.62 18.53
C THR A 60 4.79 6.08 18.73
N ARG A 61 5.48 7.02 18.07
CA ARG A 61 5.24 8.45 18.25
C ARG A 61 4.21 8.97 17.24
N PRO A 62 3.37 9.94 17.65
CA PRO A 62 2.44 10.57 16.73
C PRO A 62 3.20 11.23 15.58
N THR A 63 2.76 10.94 14.36
CA THR A 63 3.32 11.54 13.15
C THR A 63 2.76 12.94 12.91
N LEU A 64 1.81 13.42 13.71
CA LEU A 64 1.29 14.78 13.64
C LEU A 64 2.11 15.73 14.53
N LEU A 65 2.31 16.97 14.06
CA LEU A 65 2.87 18.04 14.89
C LEU A 65 1.93 18.33 16.09
N ALA A 66 2.50 18.65 17.25
CA ALA A 66 1.75 18.91 18.48
C ALA A 66 0.62 19.95 18.32
N ALA A 67 0.82 20.98 17.49
CA ALA A 67 -0.19 22.00 17.21
C ALA A 67 -1.39 21.49 16.36
N ALA A 68 -1.22 20.38 15.64
CA ALA A 68 -2.26 19.73 14.85
C ALA A 68 -2.93 18.57 15.60
N TRP A 69 -2.39 18.18 16.75
CA TRP A 69 -2.98 17.19 17.63
C TRP A 69 -4.14 17.83 18.41
N LYS A 70 -5.38 17.49 18.06
CA LYS A 70 -6.57 17.81 18.86
C LYS A 70 -7.00 16.55 19.62
N PRO A 71 -6.55 16.36 20.87
CA PRO A 71 -7.11 15.33 21.73
C PRO A 71 -8.48 15.84 22.18
N SER A 72 -9.50 15.58 21.39
CA SER A 72 -10.89 15.76 21.82
C SER A 72 -11.63 14.46 21.55
N LEU A 73 -11.64 13.62 22.58
CA LEU A 73 -12.82 12.85 22.98
C LEU A 73 -13.33 13.50 24.26
#